data_AF-A0A919CEQ1-F1
#
_entry.id   AF-A0A919CEQ1-F1
#
_cell.length_a   1.000
_cell.length_b   1.000
_cell.length_c   1.000
_cell.angle_alpha   90.00
_cell.angle_beta   90.00
_cell.angle_gamma   90.00
#
_symmetry.space_group_name_H-M   'P 1'
#
loop_
_entity.id
_entity.type
_entity.pdbx_description
1 polymer ?
#
loop_
_entity_poly.entity_id
_entity_poly.type
_entity_poly.pdbx_seq_one_letter_code
_entity_poly.pdbx_strand_id
1 'polypeptide(L)'
;MTDPVTLPAGLAREVFPLAILFDIVDATREETEAEEREGATTGAADHIFRMYPHTLNETLEECDWTGYPALRENGIEPSAVAVLGQGLWLHHTTRSGADYDDVLTLLVPCSCTDGYVSFHLEHEGDLMEVLRGLRRTNGHYWHSSDTSGPHCASIPLRVRN
;
A
#
# COMPACT_ATOMS: atom_id res chain seq x y z
N MET A 1 -53.43 19.44 13.71
CA MET A 1 -52.25 19.07 14.50
C MET A 1 -52.05 17.57 14.33
N THR A 2 -51.09 17.19 13.51
CA THR A 2 -50.65 15.80 13.32
C THR A 2 -49.33 15.68 14.03
N ASP A 3 -49.29 14.95 15.14
CA ASP A 3 -48.06 14.66 15.85
C ASP A 3 -47.15 13.77 14.97
N PRO A 4 -45.84 14.05 14.89
CA PRO A 4 -44.91 13.18 14.19
C PRO A 4 -44.78 11.87 14.97
N VAL A 5 -45.12 10.75 14.32
CA VAL A 5 -44.89 9.40 14.85
C VAL A 5 -43.40 9.25 15.07
N THR A 6 -42.99 9.38 16.33
CA THR A 6 -41.61 9.16 16.76
C THR A 6 -41.45 7.67 17.01
N LEU A 7 -40.74 6.99 16.11
CA LEU A 7 -40.40 5.59 16.29
C LEU A 7 -39.40 5.44 17.45
N PRO A 8 -39.59 4.47 18.36
CA PRO A 8 -38.69 4.28 19.49
C PRO A 8 -37.30 3.83 18.99
N ALA A 9 -36.26 4.51 19.46
CA ALA A 9 -34.86 4.33 19.04
C ALA A 9 -34.28 2.91 19.26
N GLY A 10 -35.00 2.02 19.94
CA GLY A 10 -34.58 0.64 20.19
C GLY A 10 -35.12 -0.42 19.22
N LEU A 11 -36.19 -0.14 18.44
CA LEU A 11 -36.77 -1.13 17.52
C LEU A 11 -36.12 -1.14 16.12
N ALA A 12 -35.23 -0.18 15.83
CA ALA A 12 -34.63 -0.03 14.50
C ALA A 12 -33.76 -1.22 14.09
N ARG A 13 -33.15 -1.93 15.05
CA ARG A 13 -32.23 -3.05 14.78
C ARG A 13 -32.92 -4.41 14.70
N GLU A 14 -34.12 -4.56 15.26
CA GLU A 14 -34.82 -5.87 15.34
C GLU A 14 -36.02 -6.01 14.40
N VAL A 15 -36.45 -4.96 13.67
CA VAL A 15 -37.76 -4.98 12.95
C VAL A 15 -37.69 -4.60 11.47
N PHE A 16 -36.55 -4.16 10.95
CA PHE A 16 -36.45 -3.72 9.55
C PHE A 16 -35.47 -4.58 8.75
N PRO A 17 -35.95 -5.42 7.80
CA PRO A 17 -35.11 -6.23 6.94
C PRO A 17 -33.99 -5.44 6.23
N LEU A 18 -34.24 -4.16 5.90
CA LEU A 18 -33.25 -3.30 5.27
C LEU A 18 -32.06 -2.95 6.18
N ALA A 19 -32.30 -2.75 7.49
CA ALA A 19 -31.21 -2.50 8.44
C ALA A 19 -30.31 -3.73 8.58
N ILE A 20 -30.90 -4.93 8.59
CA ILE A 20 -30.18 -6.20 8.59
C ILE A 20 -29.34 -6.34 7.30
N LEU A 21 -29.91 -5.97 6.15
CA LEU A 21 -29.17 -6.02 4.87
C LEU A 21 -27.99 -5.04 4.85
N PHE A 22 -28.12 -3.84 5.42
CA PHE A 22 -27.00 -2.91 5.54
C PHE A 22 -25.90 -3.47 6.46
N ASP A 23 -26.26 -4.02 7.63
CA ASP A 23 -25.31 -4.68 8.53
C ASP A 23 -24.57 -5.84 7.81
N ILE A 24 -25.26 -6.63 6.99
CA ILE A 24 -24.65 -7.71 6.20
C ILE A 24 -23.67 -7.13 5.16
N VAL A 25 -24.06 -6.09 4.43
CA VAL A 25 -23.18 -5.45 3.43
C VAL A 25 -21.91 -4.90 4.09
N ASP A 26 -22.04 -4.25 5.24
CA ASP A 26 -20.90 -3.73 5.99
C ASP A 26 -19.98 -4.86 6.47
N ALA A 27 -20.55 -5.94 7.04
CA ALA A 27 -19.78 -7.10 7.50
C ALA A 27 -19.06 -7.81 6.35
N THR A 28 -19.73 -8.04 5.22
CA THR A 28 -19.12 -8.65 4.02
C THR A 28 -18.01 -7.76 3.45
N ARG A 29 -18.17 -6.43 3.50
CA ARG A 29 -17.09 -5.51 3.08
C ARG A 29 -15.88 -5.61 3.99
N GLU A 30 -16.08 -5.62 5.31
CA GLU A 30 -14.99 -5.76 6.28
C GLU A 30 -14.23 -7.07 6.12
N GLU A 31 -14.95 -8.18 5.90
CA GLU A 31 -14.37 -9.50 5.62
C GLU A 31 -13.56 -9.48 4.32
N THR A 32 -14.13 -8.96 3.23
CA THR A 32 -13.43 -8.84 1.94
C THR A 32 -12.16 -8.00 2.08
N GLU A 33 -12.22 -6.85 2.76
CA GLU A 33 -11.03 -6.02 2.98
C GLU A 33 -9.98 -6.72 3.86
N ALA A 34 -10.40 -7.54 4.83
CA ALA A 34 -9.47 -8.32 5.64
C ALA A 34 -8.73 -9.38 4.80
N GLU A 35 -9.46 -10.12 3.96
CA GLU A 35 -8.89 -11.08 3.00
C GLU A 35 -7.93 -10.39 2.03
N GLU A 36 -8.28 -9.21 1.51
CA GLU A 36 -7.41 -8.45 0.60
C GLU A 36 -6.10 -8.00 1.28
N ARG A 37 -6.17 -7.55 2.55
CA ARG A 37 -4.99 -7.16 3.32
C ARG A 37 -4.07 -8.36 3.57
N GLU A 38 -4.64 -9.49 3.99
CA GLU A 38 -3.88 -10.72 4.21
C GLU A 38 -3.25 -11.22 2.92
N GLY A 39 -4.05 -11.33 1.85
CA GLY A 39 -3.58 -11.75 0.53
C GLY A 39 -2.47 -10.86 -0.03
N ALA A 40 -2.56 -9.53 0.14
CA ALA A 40 -1.50 -8.62 -0.27
C ALA A 40 -0.21 -8.81 0.53
N THR A 41 -0.32 -9.05 1.84
CA THR A 41 0.82 -9.32 2.74
C THR A 41 1.55 -10.59 2.31
N THR A 42 0.81 -11.69 2.18
CA THR A 42 1.34 -12.99 1.76
C THR A 42 1.89 -12.92 0.33
N GLY A 43 1.21 -12.23 -0.59
CA GLY A 43 1.67 -12.04 -1.97
C GLY A 43 3.00 -11.30 -2.06
N ALA A 44 3.19 -10.26 -1.25
CA ALA A 44 4.46 -9.54 -1.18
C ALA A 44 5.59 -10.43 -0.65
N ALA A 45 5.32 -11.22 0.39
CA ALA A 45 6.28 -12.16 0.96
C ALA A 45 6.69 -13.26 -0.05
N ASP A 46 5.72 -13.86 -0.76
CA ASP A 46 6.00 -14.85 -1.82
C ASP A 46 6.81 -14.23 -2.96
N HIS A 47 6.46 -13.02 -3.37
CA HIS A 47 7.17 -12.33 -4.45
C HIS A 47 8.64 -12.11 -4.09
N ILE A 48 8.96 -11.61 -2.88
CA ILE A 48 10.36 -11.43 -2.47
C ILE A 48 11.11 -12.75 -2.31
N PHE A 49 10.43 -13.79 -1.82
CA PHE A 49 11.00 -15.13 -1.71
C PHE A 49 11.46 -15.66 -3.07
N ARG A 50 10.67 -15.41 -4.13
CA ARG A 50 10.95 -15.90 -5.48
C ARG A 50 11.95 -15.03 -6.25
N MET A 51 11.81 -13.70 -6.17
CA MET A 51 12.56 -12.76 -7.03
C MET A 51 13.79 -12.14 -6.37
N TYR A 52 13.87 -12.19 -5.03
CA TYR A 52 14.94 -11.58 -4.22
C TYR A 52 15.46 -12.53 -3.12
N PRO A 53 15.81 -13.79 -3.47
CA PRO A 53 16.07 -14.85 -2.50
C PRO A 53 17.30 -14.61 -1.62
N HIS A 54 18.26 -13.82 -2.09
CA HIS A 54 19.55 -13.59 -1.43
C HIS A 54 19.71 -12.16 -0.89
N THR A 55 18.62 -11.39 -0.90
CA THR A 55 18.59 -10.00 -0.44
C THR A 55 17.37 -9.77 0.44
N LEU A 56 16.23 -9.38 -0.14
CA LEU A 56 15.05 -9.01 0.63
C LEU A 56 14.54 -10.17 1.47
N ASN A 57 14.50 -11.38 0.91
CA ASN A 57 14.03 -12.56 1.62
C ASN A 57 14.92 -12.98 2.82
N GLU A 58 16.18 -12.56 2.86
CA GLU A 58 17.03 -12.79 4.04
C GLU A 58 16.78 -11.77 5.17
N THR A 59 16.09 -10.66 4.86
CA THR A 59 15.95 -9.50 5.75
C THR A 59 14.53 -9.16 6.15
N LEU A 60 13.54 -9.63 5.38
CA LEU A 60 12.13 -9.37 5.59
C LEU A 60 11.39 -10.70 5.72
N GLU A 61 10.55 -10.78 6.73
CA GLU A 61 9.57 -11.83 6.92
C GLU A 61 8.17 -11.33 6.55
N GLU A 62 7.20 -12.24 6.47
CA GLU A 62 5.81 -11.90 6.19
C GLU A 62 5.25 -10.87 7.20
N CYS A 63 5.66 -10.94 8.47
CA CYS A 63 5.19 -10.02 9.51
C CYS A 63 5.75 -8.59 9.40
N ASP A 64 6.74 -8.35 8.54
CA ASP A 64 7.28 -7.00 8.27
C ASP A 64 6.41 -6.23 7.27
N TRP A 65 5.48 -6.90 6.60
CA TRP A 65 4.56 -6.31 5.64
C TRP A 65 3.26 -5.87 6.31
N THR A 66 2.74 -4.73 5.86
CA THR A 66 1.39 -4.27 6.19
C THR A 66 0.56 -4.23 4.93
N GLY A 67 -0.45 -5.10 4.83
CA GLY A 67 -1.40 -5.12 3.73
C GLY A 67 -2.46 -4.03 3.80
N TYR A 68 -2.91 -3.58 2.63
CA TYR A 68 -3.95 -2.59 2.40
C TYR A 68 -4.95 -3.12 1.37
N PRO A 69 -6.26 -2.96 1.61
CA PRO A 69 -7.28 -3.43 0.69
C PRO A 69 -7.33 -2.55 -0.57
N ALA A 70 -8.05 -3.01 -1.59
CA ALA A 70 -8.24 -2.22 -2.81
C ALA A 70 -9.04 -0.94 -2.52
N LEU A 71 -8.55 0.22 -2.98
CA LEU A 71 -9.34 1.45 -3.05
C LEU A 71 -10.05 1.51 -4.40
N ARG A 72 -11.12 0.72 -4.50
CA ARG A 72 -11.86 0.46 -5.74
C ARG A 72 -12.36 1.73 -6.44
N GLU A 73 -12.78 2.75 -5.67
CA GLU A 73 -13.22 4.04 -6.21
C GLU A 73 -12.12 4.80 -6.96
N ASN A 74 -10.86 4.50 -6.66
CA ASN A 74 -9.68 5.11 -7.26
C ASN A 74 -8.93 4.17 -8.21
N GLY A 75 -9.44 2.96 -8.44
CA GLY A 75 -8.77 1.94 -9.25
C GLY A 75 -7.43 1.48 -8.68
N ILE A 76 -7.28 1.53 -7.35
CA ILE A 76 -6.06 1.08 -6.66
C ILE A 76 -6.29 -0.35 -6.19
N GLU A 77 -5.44 -1.24 -6.64
CA GLU A 77 -5.44 -2.67 -6.27
C GLU A 77 -4.97 -2.88 -4.83
N PRO A 78 -5.21 -4.07 -4.23
CA PRO A 78 -4.59 -4.42 -2.96
C PRO A 78 -3.07 -4.26 -3.04
N SER A 79 -2.48 -3.86 -1.91
CA SER A 79 -1.05 -3.56 -1.84
C SER A 79 -0.50 -3.88 -0.46
N ALA A 80 0.81 -4.07 -0.36
CA ALA A 80 1.48 -4.24 0.91
C ALA A 80 2.71 -3.34 0.99
N VAL A 81 3.02 -2.86 2.19
CA VAL A 81 4.16 -1.98 2.45
C VAL A 81 5.05 -2.55 3.53
N ALA A 82 6.36 -2.54 3.32
CA ALA A 82 7.37 -2.88 4.32
C ALA A 82 8.32 -1.71 4.54
N VAL A 83 8.67 -1.41 5.80
CA VAL A 83 9.59 -0.31 6.15
C VAL A 83 10.99 -0.87 6.34
N LEU A 84 11.97 -0.36 5.59
CA LEU A 84 13.37 -0.80 5.66
C LEU A 84 14.23 0.03 6.64
N GLY A 85 13.62 1.03 7.28
CA GLY A 85 14.31 2.00 8.12
C GLY A 85 14.95 3.15 7.31
N GLN A 86 15.44 4.17 8.03
CA GLN A 86 16.02 5.39 7.43
C GLN A 86 15.06 6.11 6.44
N GLY A 87 13.75 5.92 6.62
CA GLY A 87 12.73 6.47 5.74
C GLY A 87 12.51 5.70 4.44
N LEU A 88 13.22 4.59 4.19
CA LEU A 88 12.99 3.72 3.04
C LEU A 88 11.82 2.77 3.32
N TRP A 89 11.08 2.48 2.26
CA TRP A 89 9.88 1.64 2.25
C TRP A 89 9.75 0.95 0.89
N LEU A 90 9.32 -0.30 0.94
CA LEU A 90 8.91 -1.09 -0.21
C LEU A 90 7.41 -1.03 -0.33
N HIS A 91 6.92 -0.92 -1.55
CA HIS A 91 5.51 -1.02 -1.90
C HIS A 91 5.35 -2.15 -2.91
N HIS A 92 4.61 -3.17 -2.53
CA HIS A 92 4.18 -4.27 -3.38
C HIS A 92 2.73 -4.07 -3.78
N THR A 93 2.41 -4.33 -5.05
CA THR A 93 1.04 -4.39 -5.54
C THR A 93 0.99 -5.38 -6.70
N THR A 94 -0.18 -5.95 -6.96
CA THR A 94 -0.39 -6.80 -8.13
C THR A 94 -1.15 -6.00 -9.17
N ARG A 95 -0.61 -5.91 -10.38
CA ARG A 95 -1.28 -5.20 -11.48
C ARG A 95 -2.31 -6.13 -12.14
N SER A 96 -3.56 -5.71 -12.16
CA SER A 96 -4.59 -6.41 -12.93
C SER A 96 -4.35 -6.24 -14.44
N GLY A 97 -4.11 -7.35 -15.14
CA GLY A 97 -3.75 -7.41 -16.55
C GLY A 97 -4.10 -8.77 -17.18
N ALA A 98 -3.63 -9.03 -18.41
CA ALA A 98 -3.79 -10.33 -19.05
C ALA A 98 -2.98 -11.43 -18.33
N ASP A 99 -1.85 -11.03 -17.75
CA ASP A 99 -1.05 -11.80 -16.81
C ASP A 99 -1.03 -11.02 -15.48
N TYR A 100 -1.18 -11.73 -14.36
CA TYR A 100 -1.03 -11.15 -13.03
C TYR A 100 0.46 -10.89 -12.80
N ASP A 101 0.85 -9.62 -12.82
CA ASP A 101 2.25 -9.22 -12.62
C ASP A 101 2.41 -8.56 -11.25
N ASP A 102 3.27 -9.16 -10.43
CA ASP A 102 3.71 -8.58 -9.17
C ASP A 102 4.67 -7.42 -9.41
N VAL A 103 4.37 -6.29 -8.78
CA VAL A 103 5.15 -5.06 -8.90
C VAL A 103 5.76 -4.76 -7.55
N LEU A 104 7.09 -4.64 -7.50
CA LEU A 104 7.81 -4.17 -6.33
C LEU A 104 8.42 -2.79 -6.60
N THR A 105 8.10 -1.82 -5.77
CA THR A 105 8.63 -0.45 -5.87
C THR A 105 9.38 -0.10 -4.60
N LEU A 106 10.65 0.27 -4.72
CA LEU A 106 11.42 0.86 -3.64
C LEU A 106 11.28 2.37 -3.69
N LEU A 107 10.79 2.94 -2.60
CA LEU A 107 10.67 4.37 -2.44
C LEU A 107 11.79 4.86 -1.52
N VAL A 108 12.56 5.85 -1.98
CA VAL A 108 13.76 6.35 -1.30
C VAL A 108 13.61 7.84 -1.00
N PRO A 109 13.98 8.31 0.21
CA PRO A 109 14.03 9.73 0.50
C PRO A 109 14.91 10.50 -0.50
N CYS A 110 14.40 11.61 -1.02
CA CYS A 110 15.19 12.48 -1.89
C CYS A 110 16.15 13.35 -1.07
N SER A 111 17.35 13.59 -1.59
CA SER A 111 18.33 14.51 -0.99
C SER A 111 17.82 15.96 -0.89
N CYS A 112 16.79 16.35 -1.66
CA CYS A 112 16.16 17.66 -1.55
C CYS A 112 15.18 17.77 -0.38
N THR A 113 14.99 16.71 0.41
CA THR A 113 14.13 16.64 1.62
C THR A 113 12.62 16.80 1.42
N ASP A 114 12.17 17.11 0.21
CA ASP A 114 10.75 17.41 -0.09
C ASP A 114 9.97 16.25 -0.71
N GLY A 115 10.45 15.01 -0.62
CA GLY A 115 9.72 13.85 -1.12
C GLY A 115 10.53 12.59 -1.35
N TYR A 116 9.98 11.73 -2.20
CA TYR A 116 10.50 10.40 -2.49
C TYR A 116 10.82 10.22 -3.97
N VAL A 117 11.80 9.37 -4.25
CA VAL A 117 12.10 8.83 -5.57
C VAL A 117 11.70 7.35 -5.58
N SER A 118 10.92 6.93 -6.58
CA SER A 118 10.48 5.55 -6.75
C SER A 118 11.38 4.82 -7.75
N PHE A 119 11.79 3.61 -7.39
CA PHE A 119 12.47 2.66 -8.26
C PHE A 119 11.60 1.42 -8.41
N HIS A 120 11.22 1.11 -9.64
CA HIS A 120 10.60 -0.17 -9.94
C HIS A 120 11.70 -1.23 -9.94
N LEU A 121 11.49 -2.32 -9.20
CA LEU A 121 12.45 -3.39 -9.06
C LEU A 121 11.87 -4.62 -9.77
N GLU A 122 12.48 -5.00 -10.89
CA GLU A 122 12.08 -6.19 -11.65
C GLU A 122 12.81 -7.43 -11.12
N HIS A 123 14.04 -7.26 -10.64
CA HIS A 123 14.84 -8.34 -10.08
C HIS A 123 15.91 -7.87 -9.09
N GLU A 124 16.54 -8.81 -8.40
CA GLU A 124 17.60 -8.59 -7.40
C GLU A 124 18.75 -7.71 -7.89
N GLY A 125 19.08 -7.75 -9.18
CA GLY A 125 20.10 -6.88 -9.78
C GLY A 125 19.80 -5.40 -9.63
N ASP A 126 18.53 -4.99 -9.82
CA ASP A 126 18.09 -3.60 -9.75
C ASP A 126 18.22 -3.08 -8.32
N LEU A 127 17.78 -3.90 -7.36
CA LEU A 127 17.89 -3.59 -5.95
C LEU A 127 19.35 -3.34 -5.57
N MET A 128 20.26 -4.22 -5.99
CA MET A 128 21.68 -4.10 -5.69
C MET A 128 22.32 -2.86 -6.32
N GLU A 129 21.90 -2.47 -7.52
CA GLU A 129 22.35 -1.23 -8.14
C GLU A 129 21.90 0.00 -7.33
N VAL A 130 20.62 0.06 -6.97
CA VAL A 130 20.07 1.17 -6.17
C VAL A 130 20.78 1.24 -4.82
N LEU A 131 20.90 0.12 -4.08
CA LEU A 131 21.54 0.08 -2.76
C LEU A 131 23.01 0.53 -2.79
N ARG A 132 23.76 0.22 -3.86
CA ARG A 132 25.14 0.71 -4.05
C ARG A 132 25.18 2.22 -4.20
N GLY A 133 24.19 2.81 -4.89
CA GLY A 133 23.99 4.25 -4.97
C GLY A 133 23.72 4.85 -3.60
N LEU A 134 22.74 4.30 -2.88
CA LEU A 134 22.30 4.80 -1.57
C LEU A 134 23.40 4.73 -0.50
N ARG A 135 24.29 3.74 -0.57
CA ARG A 135 25.43 3.65 0.35
C ARG A 135 26.36 4.86 0.24
N ARG A 136 26.48 5.48 -0.94
CA ARG A 136 27.35 6.66 -1.15
C ARG A 136 26.71 7.95 -0.61
N THR A 137 25.39 7.96 -0.49
CA THR A 137 24.58 9.13 -0.17
C THR A 137 23.86 8.99 1.17
N ASN A 138 24.26 8.01 1.99
CA ASN A 138 23.69 7.73 3.30
C ASN A 138 22.15 7.59 3.26
N GLY A 139 21.64 6.81 2.30
CA GLY A 139 20.22 6.47 2.19
C GLY A 139 19.36 7.47 1.40
N HIS A 140 19.94 8.50 0.80
CA HIS A 140 19.19 9.51 0.04
C HIS A 140 19.48 9.43 -1.46
N TYR A 141 18.54 9.76 -2.32
CA TYR A 141 18.76 9.78 -3.78
C TYR A 141 18.76 11.19 -4.35
N TRP A 142 19.62 11.46 -5.33
CA TRP A 142 19.63 12.69 -6.11
C TRP A 142 18.81 12.49 -7.38
N HIS A 143 17.64 13.14 -7.48
CA HIS A 143 16.93 13.20 -8.76
C HIS A 143 17.70 14.07 -9.77
N SER A 144 17.80 13.63 -11.04
CA SER A 144 18.39 14.46 -12.10
C SER A 144 17.32 15.40 -12.67
N SER A 145 17.69 16.65 -12.90
CA SER A 145 16.82 17.68 -13.49
C SER A 145 16.51 17.47 -14.97
N ASP A 146 17.20 16.53 -15.63
CA ASP A 146 17.22 16.39 -17.09
C ASP A 146 16.13 15.46 -17.62
N THR A 147 15.39 14.80 -16.73
CA THR A 147 14.20 14.03 -17.10
C THR A 147 13.00 14.91 -16.79
N SER A 148 12.30 15.39 -17.82
CA SER A 148 11.15 16.32 -17.78
C SER A 148 9.91 15.76 -17.05
N GLY A 149 10.06 15.22 -15.84
CA GLY A 149 9.01 14.88 -14.90
C GLY A 149 9.15 15.73 -13.63
N PRO A 150 8.05 16.11 -12.96
CA PRO A 150 8.13 16.98 -11.81
C PRO A 150 8.90 16.29 -10.68
N HIS A 151 9.64 17.11 -9.94
CA HIS A 151 10.09 16.99 -8.55
C HIS A 151 9.73 15.70 -7.81
N CYS A 152 10.67 15.16 -7.03
CA CYS A 152 10.44 14.14 -5.99
C CYS A 152 8.98 14.10 -5.55
N ALA A 153 8.33 12.93 -5.61
CA ALA A 153 6.91 12.83 -5.26
C ALA A 153 6.74 13.28 -3.81
N SER A 154 6.31 14.53 -3.63
CA SER A 154 6.07 15.09 -2.32
C SER A 154 4.90 14.33 -1.73
N ILE A 155 5.11 13.71 -0.57
CA ILE A 155 3.97 13.28 0.26
C ILE A 155 3.16 14.56 0.51
N PRO A 156 1.84 14.61 0.23
CA PRO A 156 1.04 15.77 0.57
C PRO A 156 1.25 16.07 2.06
N LEU A 157 1.82 17.24 2.35
CA LEU A 157 2.07 17.70 3.70
C LEU A 157 0.76 17.53 4.48
N ARG A 158 0.81 16.80 5.61
CA ARG A 158 -0.31 16.78 6.55
C ARG A 158 -0.68 18.22 6.85
N VAL A 159 -1.84 18.67 6.35
CA VAL A 159 -2.45 19.91 6.79
C VAL A 159 -2.81 19.66 8.25
N ARG A 160 -1.96 20.15 9.17
CA ARG A 160 -2.31 20.22 10.59
C ARG A 160 -3.43 21.25 10.68
N ASN A 161 -4.65 20.79 10.94
CA ASN A 161 -5.72 21.63 11.48
C ASN A 161 -5.37 22.03 12.93
#